data_AF-A0A9P5R7E7-F1
#
_entry.id   AF-A0A9P5R7E7-F1
#
_cell.length_a   1.000
_cell.length_b   1.000
_cell.length_c   1.000
_cell.angle_alpha   90.00
_cell.angle_beta   90.00
_cell.angle_gamma   90.00
#
_symmetry.space_group_name_H-M   'P 1'
#
loop_
_entity.id
_entity.type
_entity.pdbx_description
1 polymer ?
#
loop_
_entity_poly.entity_id
_entity_poly.type
_entity_poly.pdbx_seq_one_letter_code
_entity_poly.pdbx_strand_id
1 'polypeptide(L)'
;MPKAESNSSTVIAIGLGNSYSRVGVLKNNQVQLITTSTANGREAQTTTATPSFVAYTADDAIFVGEAAKIQQGNNLTNTLYSFKQFLGKTRNDPMVLKEDEEIFISVQVEGGEVLVRPDEAVCRLLETLKENAEMHLSGGDERVTQAVVTVPLSFDDAQRQAVKDTASHAGLDVFHVVSDPVAACVAYGLDKAGSGDKVLVFDYGGSTLSLTVLSFKGPVTDAAEGVIVHATEEERHFGGNLIDEAIMRYLAMLFKKTTGIDVSKDVPAMNRLKLEGERALQSLSTSRIVQIEIEDFFTGLRFRETLSRETVEVLMIPLLKQVRRPIAAVLEKAGGEPEIEHVVMACGSSRIPRVVALVGEVLVGKGVYRDVCADEVVVRGAAVLAGRV
;
A
#
# COMPACT_ATOMS: atom_id res chain seq x y z
N MET A 1 22.54 7.60 42.18
CA MET A 1 22.43 8.44 40.98
C MET A 1 21.35 7.83 40.10
N PRO A 2 20.24 8.51 39.82
CA PRO A 2 19.28 8.01 38.85
C PRO A 2 19.96 8.00 37.48
N LYS A 3 19.80 6.89 36.74
CA LYS A 3 20.20 6.84 35.33
C LYS A 3 19.45 7.95 34.61
N ALA A 4 20.16 8.78 33.85
CA ALA A 4 19.52 9.65 32.87
C ALA A 4 18.73 8.73 31.93
N GLU A 5 17.41 8.73 32.06
CA GLU A 5 16.54 8.24 30.99
C GLU A 5 16.83 9.14 29.80
N SER A 6 17.45 8.57 28.77
CA SER A 6 17.51 9.24 27.48
C SER A 6 16.06 9.36 27.02
N ASN A 7 15.50 10.57 27.08
CA ASN A 7 14.28 10.93 26.34
C ASN A 7 14.60 10.91 24.84
N SER A 8 14.92 9.72 24.31
CA SER A 8 14.90 9.45 22.89
C SER A 8 13.43 9.30 22.54
N SER A 9 12.86 10.34 21.94
CA SER A 9 11.53 10.25 21.34
C SER A 9 11.49 9.08 20.37
N THR A 10 10.46 8.23 20.51
CA THR A 10 10.31 7.05 19.65
C THR A 10 10.16 7.50 18.20
N VAL A 11 11.06 7.05 17.32
CA VAL A 11 10.96 7.29 15.87
C VAL A 11 10.16 6.16 15.24
N ILE A 12 9.00 6.48 14.68
CA ILE A 12 8.18 5.50 13.95
C ILE A 12 8.55 5.46 12.47
N ALA A 13 8.28 4.34 11.82
CA ALA A 13 8.37 4.21 10.38
C ALA A 13 6.97 4.10 9.78
N ILE A 14 6.67 4.93 8.79
CA ILE A 14 5.39 4.97 8.09
C ILE A 14 5.60 4.48 6.67
N GLY A 15 5.09 3.28 6.38
CA GLY A 15 4.89 2.82 5.02
C GLY A 15 3.62 3.44 4.47
N LEU A 16 3.72 4.62 3.86
CA LEU A 16 2.58 5.37 3.33
C LEU A 16 2.18 4.74 1.98
N GLY A 17 1.08 4.00 1.88
CA GLY A 17 0.69 3.35 0.61
C GLY A 17 -0.53 3.97 -0.06
N ASN A 18 -0.73 3.70 -1.35
CA ASN A 18 -1.91 4.16 -2.08
C ASN A 18 -3.22 3.50 -1.59
N SER A 19 -3.16 2.21 -1.25
CA SER A 19 -4.33 1.41 -0.81
C SER A 19 -4.34 1.17 0.69
N TYR A 20 -3.18 0.86 1.26
CA TYR A 20 -3.00 0.61 2.68
C TYR A 20 -1.70 1.24 3.16
N SER A 21 -1.71 1.76 4.37
CA SER A 21 -0.54 2.27 5.06
C SER A 21 -0.27 1.46 6.33
N ARG A 22 0.98 1.42 6.76
CA ARG A 22 1.43 0.68 7.95
C ARG A 22 2.39 1.50 8.77
N VAL A 23 2.42 1.24 10.07
CA VAL A 23 3.39 1.83 10.99
C VAL A 23 4.20 0.74 11.66
N GLY A 24 5.50 0.96 11.78
CA GLY A 24 6.42 0.08 12.51
C GLY A 24 7.36 0.88 13.39
N VAL A 25 7.95 0.20 14.36
CA VAL A 25 8.98 0.75 15.25
C VAL A 25 10.06 -0.30 15.48
N LEU A 26 11.32 0.12 15.63
CA LEU A 26 12.38 -0.75 16.10
C LEU A 26 12.47 -0.66 17.62
N LYS A 27 12.10 -1.74 18.32
CA LYS A 27 12.16 -1.83 19.78
C LYS A 27 12.91 -3.09 20.17
N ASN A 28 13.87 -2.98 21.08
CA ASN A 28 14.71 -4.11 21.53
C ASN A 28 15.36 -4.87 20.36
N ASN A 29 15.86 -4.13 19.35
CA ASN A 29 16.46 -4.69 18.13
C ASN A 29 15.53 -5.60 17.30
N GLN A 30 14.22 -5.46 17.49
CA GLN A 30 13.19 -6.15 16.71
C GLN A 30 12.19 -5.15 16.16
N VAL A 31 11.78 -5.35 14.91
CA VAL A 31 10.73 -4.54 14.30
C VAL A 31 9.38 -5.03 14.80
N GLN A 32 8.64 -4.13 15.45
CA GLN A 32 7.25 -4.31 15.86
C GLN A 32 6.36 -3.49 14.93
N LEU A 33 5.28 -4.10 14.42
CA LEU A 33 4.28 -3.38 13.65
C LEU A 33 3.17 -2.91 14.59
N ILE A 34 2.74 -1.67 14.38
CA ILE A 34 1.63 -1.08 15.12
C ILE A 34 0.34 -1.74 14.66
N THR A 35 -0.41 -2.26 15.62
CA THR A 35 -1.75 -2.79 15.37
C THR A 35 -2.79 -1.71 15.59
N THR A 36 -3.80 -1.71 14.74
CA THR A 36 -5.04 -0.94 14.90
C THR A 36 -6.16 -1.94 15.18
N SER A 37 -7.06 -1.55 16.09
CA SER A 37 -8.26 -2.32 16.42
C SER A 37 -9.45 -1.68 15.71
N THR A 38 -10.12 -2.44 14.86
CA THR A 38 -11.36 -2.01 14.22
C THR A 38 -12.54 -2.67 14.94
N ALA A 39 -13.53 -1.86 15.34
CA ALA A 39 -14.73 -2.34 16.02
C ALA A 39 -15.91 -2.32 15.04
N ASN A 40 -16.22 -3.47 14.43
CA ASN A 40 -17.28 -3.57 13.41
C ASN A 40 -18.53 -4.28 13.95
N GLY A 41 -18.86 -4.12 15.25
CA GLY A 41 -20.03 -4.71 15.89
C GLY A 41 -20.01 -6.25 16.02
N ARG A 42 -19.04 -6.94 15.42
CA ARG A 42 -18.76 -8.37 15.55
C ARG A 42 -17.25 -8.56 15.66
N GLU A 43 -16.78 -8.64 16.91
CA GLU A 43 -15.38 -8.81 17.35
C GLU A 43 -14.40 -7.69 16.93
N ALA A 44 -13.50 -7.34 17.85
CA ALA A 44 -12.39 -6.44 17.55
C ALA A 44 -11.40 -7.22 16.67
N GLN A 45 -11.21 -6.79 15.42
CA GLN A 45 -10.19 -7.36 14.56
C GLN A 45 -8.93 -6.50 14.65
N THR A 46 -7.83 -7.09 15.10
CA THR A 46 -6.52 -6.42 15.10
C THR A 46 -5.85 -6.61 13.76
N THR A 47 -5.50 -5.51 13.09
CA THR A 47 -4.76 -5.50 11.82
C THR A 47 -3.55 -4.59 11.93
N THR A 48 -2.49 -4.87 11.17
CA THR A 48 -1.32 -3.98 11.04
C THR A 48 -1.44 -3.02 9.86
N ALA A 49 -2.51 -3.13 9.08
CA ALA A 49 -2.76 -2.34 7.88
C ALA A 49 -3.93 -1.39 8.08
N THR A 50 -3.71 -0.11 7.84
CA THR A 50 -4.76 0.92 7.82
C THR A 50 -5.10 1.24 6.38
N PRO A 51 -6.34 1.08 5.91
CA PRO A 51 -6.73 1.53 4.58
C PRO A 51 -6.41 3.02 4.37
N SER A 52 -5.86 3.37 3.21
CA SER A 52 -5.58 4.78 2.84
C SER A 52 -6.86 5.43 2.29
N PHE A 53 -7.87 5.54 3.16
CA PHE A 53 -9.21 6.04 2.85
C PHE A 53 -9.57 7.18 3.80
N VAL A 54 -10.23 8.22 3.26
CA VAL A 54 -10.81 9.33 4.03
C VAL A 54 -12.23 9.55 3.53
N ALA A 55 -13.24 9.48 4.40
CA ALA A 55 -14.63 9.70 4.04
C ALA A 55 -15.20 10.91 4.76
N TYR A 56 -15.90 11.75 4.01
CA TYR A 56 -16.65 12.90 4.52
C TYR A 56 -18.13 12.53 4.51
N THR A 57 -18.82 12.76 5.62
CA THR A 57 -20.26 12.53 5.71
C THR A 57 -21.03 13.84 5.59
N ALA A 58 -22.35 13.72 5.40
CA ALA A 58 -23.22 14.88 5.30
C ALA A 58 -23.16 15.72 6.59
N ASP A 59 -23.12 15.10 7.76
CA ASP A 59 -23.04 15.75 9.08
C ASP A 59 -21.63 16.26 9.46
N ASP A 60 -20.80 16.58 8.46
CA ASP A 60 -19.43 17.09 8.60
C ASP A 60 -18.44 16.17 9.38
N ALA A 61 -18.81 14.92 9.64
CA ALA A 61 -17.89 13.96 10.25
C ALA A 61 -16.85 13.46 9.23
N ILE A 62 -15.62 13.26 9.70
CA ILE A 62 -14.51 12.74 8.89
C ILE A 62 -14.11 11.39 9.46
N PHE A 63 -14.13 10.38 8.60
CA PHE A 63 -13.65 9.04 8.93
C PHE A 63 -12.38 8.77 8.16
N VAL A 64 -11.47 8.01 8.76
CA VAL A 64 -10.20 7.60 8.17
C VAL A 64 -10.03 6.09 8.35
N GLY A 65 -9.31 5.44 7.44
CA GLY A 65 -8.97 4.02 7.60
C GLY A 65 -10.15 3.09 7.31
N GLU A 66 -10.31 2.06 8.13
CA GLU A 66 -11.36 1.04 7.95
C GLU A 66 -12.76 1.67 8.04
N ALA A 67 -12.96 2.64 8.94
CA ALA A 67 -14.25 3.33 9.07
C ALA A 67 -14.64 4.06 7.77
N ALA A 68 -13.67 4.68 7.09
CA ALA A 68 -13.90 5.31 5.78
C ALA A 68 -14.16 4.26 4.69
N LYS A 69 -13.37 3.18 4.67
CA LYS A 69 -13.51 2.10 3.68
C LYS A 69 -14.88 1.42 3.74
N ILE A 70 -15.41 1.16 4.93
CA ILE A 70 -16.75 0.54 5.12
C ILE A 70 -17.85 1.41 4.50
N GLN A 71 -17.74 2.73 4.63
CA GLN A 71 -18.75 3.66 4.14
C GLN A 71 -18.80 3.76 2.62
N GLN A 72 -17.73 3.37 1.93
CA GLN A 72 -17.61 3.47 0.47
C GLN A 72 -18.80 2.88 -0.29
N GLY A 73 -19.42 1.81 0.24
CA GLY A 73 -20.57 1.16 -0.39
C GLY A 73 -21.79 2.07 -0.55
N ASN A 74 -22.02 2.99 0.40
CA ASN A 74 -23.17 3.90 0.42
C ASN A 74 -22.79 5.38 0.30
N ASN A 75 -21.50 5.73 0.42
CA ASN A 75 -20.97 7.10 0.42
C ASN A 75 -19.82 7.26 -0.58
N LEU A 76 -19.99 6.76 -1.81
CA LEU A 76 -18.90 6.65 -2.79
C LEU A 76 -18.29 8.00 -3.17
N THR A 77 -19.12 9.00 -3.45
CA THR A 77 -18.67 10.32 -3.95
C THR A 77 -17.88 11.11 -2.93
N ASN A 78 -18.07 10.84 -1.64
CA ASN A 78 -17.39 11.54 -0.55
C ASN A 78 -16.33 10.67 0.14
N THR A 79 -16.01 9.49 -0.42
CA THR A 79 -14.97 8.60 0.09
C THR A 79 -13.75 8.66 -0.81
N LEU A 80 -12.69 9.29 -0.32
CA LEU A 80 -11.43 9.53 -1.01
C LEU A 80 -10.47 8.35 -0.79
N TYR A 81 -9.81 7.91 -1.86
CA TYR A 81 -8.78 6.88 -1.84
C TYR A 81 -7.77 7.13 -2.96
N SER A 82 -6.61 6.46 -2.92
CA SER A 82 -5.50 6.69 -3.86
C SER A 82 -5.00 8.14 -3.92
N PHE A 83 -5.31 8.96 -2.92
CA PHE A 83 -4.98 10.39 -2.91
C PHE A 83 -3.47 10.67 -2.83
N LYS A 84 -2.66 9.74 -2.29
CA LYS A 84 -1.18 9.84 -2.25
C LYS A 84 -0.59 10.10 -3.63
N GLN A 85 -1.15 9.51 -4.68
CA GLN A 85 -0.60 9.65 -6.04
C GLN A 85 -0.68 11.09 -6.58
N PHE A 86 -1.49 11.96 -5.96
CA PHE A 86 -1.63 13.37 -6.33
C PHE A 86 -0.81 14.31 -5.45
N LEU A 87 -0.13 13.79 -4.43
CA LEU A 87 0.67 14.59 -3.52
C LEU A 87 1.86 15.23 -4.24
N GLY A 88 2.03 16.54 -4.07
CA GLY A 88 3.08 17.34 -4.69
C GLY A 88 2.96 17.50 -6.21
N LYS A 89 1.86 17.03 -6.82
CA LYS A 89 1.62 17.18 -8.25
C LYS A 89 1.06 18.55 -8.58
N THR A 90 1.44 19.04 -9.75
CA THR A 90 0.89 20.27 -10.34
C THR A 90 -0.06 19.92 -11.48
N ARG A 91 -0.81 20.91 -11.97
CA ARG A 91 -1.72 20.76 -13.13
C ARG A 91 -1.08 20.22 -14.41
N ASN A 92 0.23 20.41 -14.56
CA ASN A 92 0.96 19.97 -15.74
C ASN A 92 1.32 18.48 -15.66
N ASP A 93 1.04 17.81 -14.54
CA ASP A 93 1.26 16.37 -14.44
C ASP A 93 0.25 15.62 -15.33
N PRO A 94 0.70 14.68 -16.18
CA PRO A 94 -0.18 13.94 -17.09
C PRO A 94 -1.31 13.13 -16.43
N MET A 95 -1.26 12.90 -15.10
CA MET A 95 -2.33 12.26 -14.35
C MET A 95 -3.48 13.22 -13.96
N VAL A 96 -3.29 14.53 -14.11
CA VAL A 96 -4.29 15.55 -13.76
C VAL A 96 -5.12 15.89 -15.01
N LEU A 97 -6.42 15.61 -14.94
CA LEU A 97 -7.33 15.77 -16.09
C LEU A 97 -7.92 17.19 -16.23
N LYS A 98 -7.63 18.12 -15.30
CA LYS A 98 -8.20 19.47 -15.25
C LYS A 98 -7.12 20.57 -15.22
N GLU A 99 -7.45 21.74 -15.77
CA GLU A 99 -6.54 22.89 -15.96
C GLU A 99 -6.38 23.81 -14.73
N ASP A 100 -6.97 23.46 -13.58
CA ASP A 100 -6.86 24.22 -12.33
C ASP A 100 -5.42 24.17 -11.79
N GLU A 101 -4.90 25.28 -11.22
CA GLU A 101 -3.51 25.35 -10.71
C GLU A 101 -3.24 24.39 -9.54
N GLU A 102 -4.27 24.11 -8.74
CA GLU A 102 -4.24 23.17 -7.62
C GLU A 102 -5.20 22.00 -7.88
N ILE A 103 -4.83 20.82 -7.39
CA ILE A 103 -5.66 19.61 -7.49
C ILE A 103 -6.61 19.60 -6.31
N PHE A 104 -7.92 19.60 -6.58
CA PHE A 104 -8.96 19.44 -5.57
C PHE A 104 -9.82 18.22 -5.85
N ILE A 105 -10.31 17.60 -4.78
CA ILE A 105 -11.31 16.55 -4.81
C ILE A 105 -12.60 17.13 -4.22
N SER A 106 -13.66 17.14 -5.02
CA SER A 106 -14.97 17.63 -4.60
C SER A 106 -15.68 16.58 -3.75
N VAL A 107 -16.16 17.00 -2.57
CA VAL A 107 -17.01 16.22 -1.67
C VAL A 107 -18.26 17.02 -1.32
N GLN A 108 -19.37 16.34 -1.09
CA GLN A 108 -20.66 16.95 -0.73
C GLN A 108 -20.93 16.76 0.76
N VAL A 109 -21.06 17.86 1.49
CA VAL A 109 -21.40 17.89 2.93
C VAL A 109 -22.66 18.75 3.16
N GLU A 110 -23.18 18.82 4.39
CA GLU A 110 -24.43 19.55 4.72
C GLU A 110 -24.37 21.04 4.32
N GLY A 111 -23.18 21.65 4.36
CA GLY A 111 -22.93 23.03 3.91
C GLY A 111 -22.78 23.22 2.40
N GLY A 112 -22.80 22.15 1.59
CA GLY A 112 -22.61 22.18 0.15
C GLY A 112 -21.34 21.48 -0.33
N GLU A 113 -20.85 21.90 -1.50
CA GLU A 113 -19.60 21.37 -2.07
C GLU A 113 -18.38 21.89 -1.30
N VAL A 114 -17.52 20.97 -0.85
CA VAL A 114 -16.22 21.27 -0.26
C VAL A 114 -15.12 20.72 -1.17
N LEU A 115 -14.09 21.52 -1.37
CA LEU A 115 -12.91 21.16 -2.15
C LEU A 115 -11.81 20.72 -1.20
N VAL A 116 -11.43 19.44 -1.27
CA VAL A 116 -10.39 18.84 -0.42
C VAL A 116 -9.10 18.72 -1.21
N ARG A 117 -7.99 19.20 -0.67
CA ARG A 117 -6.67 19.03 -1.32
C ARG A 117 -6.12 17.62 -1.02
N PRO A 118 -5.39 16.97 -1.95
CA PRO A 118 -4.81 15.65 -1.71
C PRO A 118 -3.89 15.58 -0.48
N ASP A 119 -3.13 16.64 -0.20
CA ASP A 119 -2.28 16.74 0.99
C ASP A 119 -3.10 16.80 2.28
N GLU A 120 -4.28 17.44 2.30
CA GLU A 120 -5.19 17.40 3.45
C GLU A 120 -5.64 15.96 3.74
N ALA A 121 -6.01 15.19 2.71
CA ALA A 121 -6.39 13.79 2.88
C ALA A 121 -5.20 12.92 3.37
N VAL A 122 -3.99 13.18 2.88
CA VAL A 122 -2.77 12.54 3.40
C VAL A 122 -2.50 12.95 4.86
N CYS A 123 -2.71 14.22 5.22
CA CYS A 123 -2.53 14.73 6.58
C CYS A 123 -3.43 13.98 7.57
N ARG A 124 -4.73 13.86 7.25
CA ARG A 124 -5.68 13.10 8.08
C ARG A 124 -5.26 11.65 8.26
N LEU A 125 -4.76 11.02 7.20
CA LEU A 125 -4.23 9.66 7.29
C LEU A 125 -3.01 9.60 8.23
N LEU A 126 -2.05 10.52 8.09
CA LEU A 126 -0.86 10.55 8.94
C LEU A 126 -1.20 10.82 10.42
N GLU A 127 -2.15 11.69 10.71
CA GLU A 127 -2.69 11.93 12.05
C GLU A 127 -3.24 10.63 12.65
N THR A 128 -4.12 9.94 11.94
CA THR A 128 -4.68 8.65 12.40
C THR A 128 -3.60 7.58 12.60
N LEU A 129 -2.60 7.50 11.71
CA LEU A 129 -1.49 6.55 11.85
C LEU A 129 -0.62 6.86 13.08
N LYS A 130 -0.38 8.14 13.36
CA LYS A 130 0.31 8.61 14.55
C LYS A 130 -0.48 8.29 15.83
N GLU A 131 -1.77 8.61 15.87
CA GLU A 131 -2.65 8.30 17.00
C GLU A 131 -2.67 6.79 17.30
N ASN A 132 -2.76 5.95 16.26
CA ASN A 132 -2.68 4.50 16.42
C ASN A 132 -1.34 4.07 17.04
N ALA A 133 -0.24 4.71 16.66
CA ALA A 133 1.08 4.43 17.23
C ALA A 133 1.17 4.87 18.71
N GLU A 134 0.70 6.07 19.05
CA GLU A 134 0.63 6.58 20.43
C GLU A 134 -0.20 5.63 21.32
N MET A 135 -1.38 5.22 20.85
CA MET A 135 -2.23 4.27 21.55
C MET A 135 -1.56 2.90 21.74
N HIS A 136 -0.90 2.37 20.72
CA HIS A 136 -0.26 1.05 20.78
C HIS A 136 0.98 1.04 21.68
N LEU A 137 1.78 2.12 21.66
CA LEU A 137 3.09 2.15 22.31
C LEU A 137 3.01 2.56 23.78
N SER A 138 2.10 3.48 24.13
CA SER A 138 2.02 4.10 25.45
C SER A 138 0.58 4.19 26.00
N GLY A 139 -0.42 3.63 25.32
CA GLY A 139 -1.82 3.81 25.72
C GLY A 139 -2.33 5.23 25.49
N GLY A 140 -1.61 6.05 24.72
CA GLY A 140 -1.92 7.47 24.47
C GLY A 140 -1.23 8.46 25.41
N ASP A 141 -0.43 7.99 26.37
CA ASP A 141 0.24 8.86 27.36
C ASP A 141 1.44 9.63 26.78
N GLU A 142 2.09 9.08 25.76
CA GLU A 142 3.26 9.67 25.12
C GLU A 142 2.98 10.02 23.66
N ARG A 143 3.37 11.24 23.26
CA ARG A 143 3.26 11.69 21.87
C ARG A 143 4.36 11.13 20.99
N VAL A 144 4.00 10.76 19.77
CA VAL A 144 4.93 10.38 18.71
C VAL A 144 5.13 11.59 17.80
N THR A 145 6.35 12.12 17.77
CA THR A 145 6.67 13.34 17.03
C THR A 145 7.68 13.14 15.91
N GLN A 146 8.25 11.95 15.75
CA GLN A 146 9.33 11.70 14.81
C GLN A 146 9.05 10.50 13.92
N ALA A 147 9.36 10.63 12.63
CA ALA A 147 9.10 9.59 11.67
C ALA A 147 10.16 9.44 10.57
N VAL A 148 10.23 8.22 10.02
CA VAL A 148 10.76 7.93 8.69
C VAL A 148 9.57 7.55 7.81
N VAL A 149 9.44 8.14 6.63
CA VAL A 149 8.29 7.90 5.73
C VAL A 149 8.77 7.30 4.42
N THR A 150 8.06 6.29 3.89
CA THR A 150 8.41 5.67 2.61
C THR A 150 7.59 6.20 1.42
N VAL A 151 8.24 6.30 0.26
CA VAL A 151 7.65 6.77 -0.99
C VAL A 151 8.15 5.95 -2.19
N PRO A 152 7.42 5.94 -3.33
CA PRO A 152 7.91 5.31 -4.54
C PRO A 152 9.23 5.96 -4.97
N LEU A 153 10.11 5.17 -5.59
CA LEU A 153 11.37 5.71 -6.12
C LEU A 153 11.13 6.81 -7.16
N SER A 154 10.01 6.73 -7.89
CA SER A 154 9.58 7.70 -8.91
C SER A 154 9.13 9.05 -8.36
N PHE A 155 8.97 9.21 -7.05
CA PHE A 155 8.68 10.52 -6.45
C PHE A 155 9.89 11.45 -6.61
N ASP A 156 9.66 12.61 -7.24
CA ASP A 156 10.64 13.67 -7.37
C ASP A 156 10.81 14.48 -6.07
N ASP A 157 11.71 15.47 -6.10
CA ASP A 157 12.03 16.30 -4.94
C ASP A 157 10.82 17.11 -4.44
N ALA A 158 9.94 17.58 -5.34
CA ALA A 158 8.75 18.34 -4.97
C ALA A 158 7.73 17.44 -4.25
N GLN A 159 7.52 16.23 -4.76
CA GLN A 159 6.64 15.25 -4.12
C GLN A 159 7.20 14.76 -2.77
N ARG A 160 8.52 14.58 -2.67
CA ARG A 160 9.20 14.23 -1.40
C ARG A 160 9.08 15.36 -0.38
N GLN A 161 9.23 16.61 -0.82
CA GLN A 161 9.04 17.76 0.06
C GLN A 161 7.59 17.87 0.52
N ALA A 162 6.62 17.67 -0.39
CA ALA A 162 5.20 17.66 -0.04
C ALA A 162 4.86 16.60 1.03
N VAL A 163 5.51 15.43 1.00
CA VAL A 163 5.37 14.42 2.08
C VAL A 163 5.86 14.96 3.42
N LYS A 164 7.03 15.61 3.46
CA LYS A 164 7.56 16.21 4.69
C LYS A 164 6.67 17.31 5.23
N ASP A 165 6.21 18.21 4.36
CA ASP A 165 5.36 19.33 4.74
C ASP A 165 4.02 18.82 5.28
N THR A 166 3.42 17.84 4.61
CA THR A 166 2.17 17.20 5.06
C THR A 166 2.35 16.48 6.40
N ALA A 167 3.47 15.76 6.59
CA ALA A 167 3.77 15.12 7.85
C ALA A 167 4.00 16.12 8.98
N SER A 168 4.62 17.27 8.68
CA SER A 168 4.78 18.37 9.64
C SER A 168 3.43 18.91 10.09
N HIS A 169 2.48 19.09 9.16
CA HIS A 169 1.10 19.45 9.52
C HIS A 169 0.40 18.41 10.41
N ALA A 170 0.68 17.11 10.21
CA ALA A 170 0.21 16.03 11.10
C ALA A 170 0.99 15.96 12.45
N GLY A 171 1.92 16.89 12.69
CA GLY A 171 2.74 16.94 13.89
C GLY A 171 3.80 15.83 13.96
N LEU A 172 4.34 15.43 12.81
CA LEU A 172 5.47 14.51 12.66
C LEU A 172 6.66 15.23 12.02
N ASP A 173 7.80 15.21 12.69
CA ASP A 173 9.09 15.62 12.14
C ASP A 173 9.71 14.45 11.37
N VAL A 174 9.86 14.60 10.05
CA VAL A 174 10.32 13.52 9.16
C VAL A 174 11.82 13.63 8.94
N PHE A 175 12.58 12.75 9.60
CA PHE A 175 14.03 12.66 9.42
C PHE A 175 14.41 12.32 7.99
N HIS A 176 13.81 11.25 7.46
CA HIS A 176 14.12 10.73 6.13
C HIS A 176 12.85 10.33 5.38
N VAL A 177 12.82 10.70 4.11
CA VAL A 177 11.88 10.16 3.13
C VAL A 177 12.62 9.13 2.30
N VAL A 178 12.34 7.85 2.57
CA VAL A 178 13.09 6.72 2.00
C VAL A 178 12.32 6.11 0.84
N SER A 179 13.02 5.71 -0.22
CA SER A 179 12.39 5.02 -1.33
C SER A 179 11.96 3.60 -0.93
N ASP A 180 10.75 3.20 -1.29
CA ASP A 180 10.18 1.86 -1.04
C ASP A 180 11.15 0.71 -1.38
N PRO A 181 11.81 0.67 -2.56
CA PRO A 181 12.76 -0.42 -2.87
C PRO A 181 14.03 -0.42 -2.01
N VAL A 182 14.48 0.74 -1.54
CA VAL A 182 15.63 0.83 -0.62
C VAL A 182 15.26 0.26 0.74
N ALA A 183 14.10 0.68 1.27
CA ALA A 183 13.59 0.14 2.53
C ALA A 183 13.39 -1.38 2.43
N ALA A 184 12.81 -1.89 1.34
CA ALA A 184 12.62 -3.33 1.16
C ALA A 184 13.94 -4.12 1.25
N CYS A 185 15.02 -3.61 0.66
CA CYS A 185 16.35 -4.23 0.75
C CYS A 185 16.95 -4.16 2.16
N VAL A 186 16.77 -3.04 2.86
CA VAL A 186 17.24 -2.86 4.26
C VAL A 186 16.55 -3.86 5.19
N ALA A 187 15.28 -4.21 4.95
CA ALA A 187 14.56 -5.21 5.74
C ALA A 187 15.23 -6.59 5.71
N TYR A 188 15.94 -6.90 4.62
CA TYR A 188 16.73 -8.13 4.44
C TYR A 188 18.22 -7.96 4.80
N GLY A 189 18.63 -6.76 5.23
CA GLY A 189 20.03 -6.45 5.54
C GLY A 189 20.95 -6.41 4.32
N LEU A 190 20.38 -6.30 3.11
CA LEU A 190 21.14 -6.27 1.86
C LEU A 190 21.95 -4.98 1.69
N ASP A 191 21.60 -3.93 2.46
CA ASP A 191 22.37 -2.69 2.55
C ASP A 191 23.74 -2.86 3.23
N LYS A 192 23.92 -3.93 4.01
CA LYS A 192 25.20 -4.25 4.67
C LYS A 192 26.15 -5.03 3.77
N ALA A 193 25.67 -5.53 2.63
CA ALA A 193 26.49 -6.31 1.70
C ALA A 193 27.43 -5.37 0.93
N GLY A 194 28.74 -5.48 1.19
CA GLY A 194 29.79 -4.72 0.49
C GLY A 194 30.25 -5.34 -0.84
N SER A 195 29.48 -6.29 -1.39
CA SER A 195 29.80 -7.03 -2.62
C SER A 195 29.47 -6.26 -3.89
N GLY A 196 28.55 -5.28 -3.82
CA GLY A 196 27.99 -4.63 -5.01
C GLY A 196 26.95 -5.48 -5.75
N ASP A 197 26.43 -6.52 -5.10
CA ASP A 197 25.38 -7.40 -5.63
C ASP A 197 24.17 -6.59 -6.10
N LYS A 198 23.66 -6.93 -7.27
CA LYS A 198 22.46 -6.36 -7.85
C LYS A 198 21.23 -7.08 -7.30
N VAL A 199 20.40 -6.28 -6.64
CA VAL A 199 19.10 -6.69 -6.13
C VAL A 199 18.03 -6.21 -7.08
N LEU A 200 17.15 -7.11 -7.52
CA LEU A 200 15.89 -6.75 -8.16
C LEU A 200 14.80 -6.68 -7.10
N VAL A 201 14.27 -5.49 -6.86
CA VAL A 201 13.04 -5.32 -6.10
C VAL A 201 11.86 -5.39 -7.05
N PHE A 202 10.98 -6.37 -6.82
CA PHE A 202 9.70 -6.54 -7.50
C PHE A 202 8.59 -6.06 -6.57
N ASP A 203 8.16 -4.82 -6.75
CA ASP A 203 7.11 -4.17 -5.96
C ASP A 203 5.78 -4.23 -6.71
N TYR A 204 4.87 -5.09 -6.25
CA TYR A 204 3.53 -5.21 -6.83
C TYR A 204 2.48 -4.83 -5.80
N GLY A 205 2.03 -3.57 -5.89
CA GLY A 205 1.05 -2.97 -5.01
C GLY A 205 -0.37 -3.00 -5.54
N GLY A 206 -1.26 -2.29 -4.85
CA GLY A 206 -2.68 -2.22 -5.20
C GLY A 206 -3.00 -1.50 -6.50
N SER A 207 -2.14 -0.58 -6.95
CA SER A 207 -2.38 0.26 -8.15
C SER A 207 -1.24 0.27 -9.17
N THR A 208 -0.08 -0.26 -8.79
CA THR A 208 1.18 -0.06 -9.52
C THR A 208 2.06 -1.30 -9.40
N LEU A 209 2.78 -1.62 -10.47
CA LEU A 209 3.88 -2.57 -10.49
C LEU A 209 5.16 -1.79 -10.78
N SER A 210 6.10 -1.78 -9.84
CA SER A 210 7.40 -1.15 -9.97
C SER A 210 8.51 -2.17 -9.82
N LEU A 211 9.49 -2.11 -10.71
CA LEU A 211 10.68 -2.94 -10.66
C LEU A 211 11.90 -2.04 -10.59
N THR A 212 12.79 -2.30 -9.65
CA THR A 212 14.04 -1.56 -9.50
C THR A 212 15.21 -2.51 -9.36
N VAL A 213 16.23 -2.35 -10.20
CA VAL A 213 17.53 -2.99 -10.01
C VAL A 213 18.46 -2.00 -9.32
N LEU A 214 18.94 -2.36 -8.14
CA LEU A 214 19.82 -1.51 -7.33
C LEU A 214 20.95 -2.33 -6.71
N SER A 215 22.05 -1.67 -6.32
CA SER A 215 23.09 -2.26 -5.49
C SER A 215 23.56 -1.27 -4.43
N PHE A 216 24.30 -1.76 -3.44
CA PHE A 216 24.79 -0.95 -2.33
C PHE A 216 26.32 -0.89 -2.35
N LYS A 217 26.88 0.30 -2.13
CA LYS A 217 28.32 0.53 -1.89
C LYS A 217 28.69 0.42 -0.41
N GLY A 218 27.69 0.43 0.47
CA GLY A 218 27.85 0.38 1.92
C GLY A 218 26.50 0.56 2.62
N PRO A 219 26.50 0.52 3.96
CA PRO A 219 25.30 0.65 4.77
C PRO A 219 24.55 1.94 4.47
N VAL A 220 23.22 1.83 4.37
CA VAL A 220 22.33 2.99 4.22
C VAL A 220 22.18 3.67 5.58
N THR A 221 22.80 4.83 5.74
CA THR A 221 22.77 5.64 6.97
C THR A 221 21.77 6.79 6.85
N ASP A 222 21.54 7.30 5.64
CA ASP A 222 20.50 8.28 5.31
C ASP A 222 19.73 7.88 4.04
N ALA A 223 18.86 8.74 3.52
CA ALA A 223 17.96 8.42 2.41
C ALA A 223 18.64 8.09 1.06
N ALA A 224 19.93 8.36 0.86
CA ALA A 224 20.57 8.24 -0.45
C ALA A 224 22.02 7.72 -0.43
N GLU A 225 22.73 7.81 0.70
CA GLU A 225 24.12 7.38 0.75
C GLU A 225 24.26 5.88 0.51
N GLY A 226 25.20 5.52 -0.37
CA GLY A 226 25.54 4.14 -0.66
C GLY A 226 24.60 3.40 -1.62
N VAL A 227 23.51 4.00 -2.10
CA VAL A 227 22.59 3.34 -3.06
C VAL A 227 22.97 3.65 -4.50
N ILE A 228 23.08 2.61 -5.34
CA ILE A 228 23.20 2.74 -6.80
C ILE A 228 21.94 2.17 -7.44
N VAL A 229 21.16 3.01 -8.13
CA VAL A 229 20.05 2.55 -8.97
C VAL A 229 20.57 2.29 -10.38
N HIS A 230 20.48 1.05 -10.84
CA HIS A 230 20.90 0.66 -12.20
C HIS A 230 19.78 0.83 -13.22
N ALA A 231 18.56 0.47 -12.84
CA ALA A 231 17.39 0.61 -13.70
C ALA A 231 16.09 0.62 -12.90
N THR A 232 15.07 1.26 -13.45
CA THR A 232 13.69 1.22 -12.95
C THR A 232 12.73 1.05 -14.12
N GLU A 233 11.67 0.28 -13.89
CA GLU A 233 10.52 0.16 -14.77
C GLU A 233 9.24 0.25 -13.92
N GLU A 234 8.22 0.95 -14.42
CA GLU A 234 6.97 1.16 -13.68
C GLU A 234 5.77 1.02 -14.63
N GLU A 235 4.83 0.15 -14.27
CA GLU A 235 3.53 0.03 -14.90
C GLU A 235 2.49 0.70 -14.00
N ARG A 236 2.10 1.92 -14.37
CA ARG A 236 1.03 2.66 -13.69
C ARG A 236 -0.32 2.07 -14.02
N HIS A 237 -1.25 2.14 -13.06
CA HIS A 237 -2.59 1.54 -13.16
C HIS A 237 -2.60 0.02 -13.36
N PHE A 238 -1.48 -0.64 -13.05
CA PHE A 238 -1.32 -2.08 -13.13
C PHE A 238 -1.01 -2.62 -11.74
N GLY A 239 -2.05 -2.98 -10.99
CA GLY A 239 -1.96 -3.41 -9.59
C GLY A 239 -2.96 -4.51 -9.24
N GLY A 240 -3.03 -4.82 -7.94
CA GLY A 240 -4.06 -5.69 -7.37
C GLY A 240 -5.49 -5.28 -7.71
N ASN A 241 -5.74 -3.98 -7.90
CA ASN A 241 -7.05 -3.43 -8.30
C ASN A 241 -7.60 -4.04 -9.60
N LEU A 242 -6.74 -4.42 -10.56
CA LEU A 242 -7.17 -5.08 -11.80
C LEU A 242 -7.61 -6.53 -11.53
N ILE A 243 -7.01 -7.18 -10.54
CA ILE A 243 -7.39 -8.53 -10.10
C ILE A 243 -8.73 -8.44 -9.36
N ASP A 244 -8.89 -7.46 -8.48
CA ASP A 244 -10.14 -7.18 -7.77
C ASP A 244 -11.28 -6.92 -8.77
N GLU A 245 -11.02 -6.16 -9.84
CA GLU A 245 -11.99 -5.90 -10.89
C GLU A 245 -12.37 -7.18 -11.68
N ALA A 246 -11.39 -8.02 -11.99
CA ALA A 246 -11.65 -9.30 -12.66
C ALA A 246 -12.51 -10.22 -11.78
N ILE A 247 -12.25 -10.27 -10.47
CA ILE A 247 -13.05 -11.02 -9.49
C ILE A 247 -14.45 -10.42 -9.41
N MET A 248 -14.57 -9.10 -9.26
CA MET A 248 -15.87 -8.39 -9.20
C MET A 248 -16.75 -8.72 -10.42
N ARG A 249 -16.20 -8.64 -11.64
CA ARG A 249 -16.91 -8.98 -12.88
C ARG A 249 -17.33 -10.44 -12.92
N TYR A 250 -16.47 -11.34 -12.42
CA TYR A 250 -16.78 -12.76 -12.31
C TYR A 250 -17.93 -13.03 -11.32
N LEU A 251 -17.91 -12.41 -10.14
CA LEU A 251 -18.97 -12.54 -9.14
C LEU A 251 -20.31 -11.99 -9.66
N ALA A 252 -20.30 -10.85 -10.37
CA ALA A 252 -21.49 -10.29 -11.00
C ALA A 252 -22.08 -11.24 -12.06
N MET A 253 -21.21 -11.90 -12.83
CA MET A 253 -21.62 -12.93 -13.80
C MET A 253 -22.28 -14.13 -13.12
N LEU A 254 -21.73 -14.60 -11.98
CA LEU A 254 -22.32 -15.68 -11.20
C LEU A 254 -23.70 -15.29 -10.66
N PHE A 255 -23.85 -14.09 -10.10
CA PHE A 255 -25.14 -13.59 -9.63
C PHE A 255 -26.18 -13.55 -10.75
N LYS A 256 -25.80 -13.05 -11.93
CA LYS A 256 -26.69 -13.05 -13.11
C LYS A 256 -27.06 -14.45 -13.56
N LYS A 257 -26.10 -15.39 -13.52
CA LYS A 257 -26.34 -16.79 -13.89
C LYS A 257 -27.32 -17.48 -12.94
N THR A 258 -27.25 -17.19 -11.64
CA THR A 258 -28.09 -17.83 -10.61
C THR A 258 -29.46 -17.18 -10.45
N THR A 259 -29.55 -15.86 -10.60
CA THR A 259 -30.79 -15.09 -10.35
C THR A 259 -31.48 -14.58 -11.61
N GLY A 260 -30.78 -14.52 -12.74
CA GLY A 260 -31.24 -13.85 -13.97
C GLY A 260 -31.06 -12.32 -13.96
N ILE A 261 -30.60 -11.72 -12.87
CA ILE A 261 -30.51 -10.26 -12.68
C ILE A 261 -29.11 -9.75 -13.01
N ASP A 262 -29.02 -8.74 -13.88
CA ASP A 262 -27.76 -8.09 -14.24
C ASP A 262 -27.50 -6.85 -13.36
N VAL A 263 -26.54 -6.96 -12.45
CA VAL A 263 -26.14 -5.88 -11.53
C VAL A 263 -24.99 -5.03 -12.07
N SER A 264 -24.51 -5.27 -13.29
CA SER A 264 -23.33 -4.56 -13.83
C SER A 264 -23.47 -3.04 -13.95
N LYS A 265 -24.70 -2.54 -13.94
CA LYS A 265 -25.02 -1.10 -13.96
C LYS A 265 -25.34 -0.51 -12.59
N ASP A 266 -25.45 -1.36 -11.56
CA ASP A 266 -25.71 -0.92 -10.19
C ASP A 266 -24.38 -0.67 -9.47
N VAL A 267 -24.01 0.61 -9.38
CA VAL A 267 -22.73 1.03 -8.80
C VAL A 267 -22.57 0.55 -7.34
N PRO A 268 -23.58 0.67 -6.46
CA PRO A 268 -23.48 0.14 -5.09
C PRO A 268 -23.22 -1.37 -5.03
N ALA A 269 -23.98 -2.19 -5.78
CA ALA A 269 -23.79 -3.63 -5.81
C ALA A 269 -22.40 -4.01 -6.36
N MET A 270 -21.96 -3.38 -7.45
CA MET A 270 -20.64 -3.63 -8.01
C MET A 270 -19.52 -3.28 -7.01
N ASN A 271 -19.66 -2.20 -6.24
CA ASN A 271 -18.71 -1.85 -5.18
C ASN A 271 -18.71 -2.86 -4.02
N ARG A 272 -19.89 -3.35 -3.61
CA ARG A 272 -19.99 -4.43 -2.60
C ARG A 272 -19.25 -5.69 -3.07
N LEU A 273 -19.43 -6.09 -4.34
CA LEU A 273 -18.67 -7.21 -4.94
C LEU A 273 -17.17 -6.93 -5.02
N LYS A 274 -16.76 -5.70 -5.31
CA LYS A 274 -15.35 -5.32 -5.36
C LYS A 274 -14.68 -5.44 -3.99
N LEU A 275 -15.31 -4.92 -2.94
CA LEU A 275 -14.79 -4.98 -1.57
C LEU A 275 -14.66 -6.42 -1.08
N GLU A 276 -15.67 -7.25 -1.32
CA GLU A 276 -15.61 -8.67 -0.96
C GLU A 276 -14.67 -9.47 -1.85
N GLY A 277 -14.52 -9.10 -3.13
CA GLY A 277 -13.54 -9.67 -4.04
C GLY A 277 -12.10 -9.42 -3.58
N GLU A 278 -11.79 -8.19 -3.14
CA GLU A 278 -10.50 -7.84 -2.56
C GLU A 278 -10.22 -8.65 -1.28
N ARG A 279 -11.19 -8.72 -0.36
CA ARG A 279 -11.09 -9.53 0.87
C ARG A 279 -10.85 -11.00 0.55
N ALA A 280 -11.62 -11.55 -0.40
CA ALA A 280 -11.47 -12.91 -0.88
C ALA A 280 -10.08 -13.18 -1.46
N LEU A 281 -9.55 -12.26 -2.28
CA LEU A 281 -8.19 -12.36 -2.84
C LEU A 281 -7.12 -12.42 -1.75
N GLN A 282 -7.23 -11.57 -0.73
CA GLN A 282 -6.32 -11.57 0.42
C GLN A 282 -6.34 -12.92 1.15
N SER A 283 -7.53 -13.48 1.43
CA SER A 283 -7.67 -14.81 2.05
C SER A 283 -7.09 -15.91 1.17
N LEU A 284 -7.37 -15.89 -0.13
CA LEU A 284 -6.93 -16.89 -1.11
C LEU A 284 -5.41 -16.92 -1.33
N SER A 285 -4.68 -15.90 -0.87
CA SER A 285 -3.21 -15.92 -0.83
C SER A 285 -2.68 -16.96 0.17
N THR A 286 -3.48 -17.41 1.13
CA THR A 286 -3.12 -18.45 2.12
C THR A 286 -4.04 -19.67 2.05
N SER A 287 -5.35 -19.44 1.89
CA SER A 287 -6.36 -20.49 1.75
C SER A 287 -6.58 -20.91 0.29
N ARG A 288 -7.10 -22.13 0.06
CA ARG A 288 -7.47 -22.58 -1.30
C ARG A 288 -8.86 -22.13 -1.73
N ILE A 289 -9.76 -21.93 -0.77
CA ILE A 289 -11.18 -21.61 -0.99
C ILE A 289 -11.59 -20.57 0.07
N VAL A 290 -12.50 -19.68 -0.30
CA VAL A 290 -13.16 -18.73 0.60
C VAL A 290 -14.66 -18.65 0.29
N GLN A 291 -15.48 -18.49 1.33
CA GLN A 291 -16.91 -18.24 1.21
C GLN A 291 -17.13 -16.73 1.17
N ILE A 292 -17.87 -16.26 0.17
CA ILE A 292 -18.28 -14.86 0.04
C ILE A 292 -19.76 -14.79 0.35
N GLU A 293 -20.14 -13.95 1.30
CA GLU A 293 -21.52 -13.76 1.73
C GLU A 293 -21.82 -12.27 1.96
N ILE A 294 -22.85 -11.78 1.27
CA ILE A 294 -23.34 -10.41 1.38
C ILE A 294 -24.85 -10.50 1.62
N GLU A 295 -25.30 -10.21 2.84
CA GLU A 295 -26.69 -10.39 3.28
C GLU A 295 -27.67 -9.45 2.53
N ASP A 296 -27.38 -8.15 2.50
CA ASP A 296 -28.12 -7.17 1.71
C ASP A 296 -27.30 -6.79 0.48
N PHE A 297 -27.32 -7.64 -0.54
CA PHE A 297 -26.54 -7.41 -1.75
C PHE A 297 -27.26 -6.49 -2.73
N PHE A 298 -28.43 -6.89 -3.23
CA PHE A 298 -29.18 -6.15 -4.25
C PHE A 298 -30.68 -6.27 -4.02
N THR A 299 -31.36 -5.15 -3.73
CA THR A 299 -32.82 -5.11 -3.49
C THR A 299 -33.32 -6.13 -2.46
N GLY A 300 -32.57 -6.32 -1.36
CA GLY A 300 -32.86 -7.31 -0.32
C GLY A 300 -32.52 -8.76 -0.67
N LEU A 301 -31.97 -9.02 -1.87
CA LEU A 301 -31.38 -10.31 -2.20
C LEU A 301 -29.99 -10.41 -1.60
N ARG A 302 -29.67 -11.60 -1.07
CA ARG A 302 -28.32 -11.96 -0.64
C ARG A 302 -27.46 -12.48 -1.80
N PHE A 303 -26.16 -12.31 -1.67
CA PHE A 303 -25.16 -12.95 -2.52
C PHE A 303 -24.40 -13.99 -1.70
N ARG A 304 -24.30 -15.22 -2.20
CA ARG A 304 -23.48 -16.26 -1.59
C ARG A 304 -22.80 -17.09 -2.66
N GLU A 305 -21.47 -17.10 -2.65
CA GLU A 305 -20.67 -17.88 -3.59
C GLU A 305 -19.41 -18.43 -2.91
N THR A 306 -18.92 -19.55 -3.43
CA THR A 306 -17.63 -20.10 -3.03
C THR A 306 -16.59 -19.78 -4.10
N LEU A 307 -15.54 -19.04 -3.74
CA LEU A 307 -14.45 -18.69 -4.65
C LEU A 307 -13.21 -19.52 -4.34
N SER A 308 -12.59 -20.12 -5.35
CA SER A 308 -11.33 -20.86 -5.19
C SER A 308 -10.12 -20.08 -5.74
N ARG A 309 -8.93 -20.42 -5.25
CA ARG A 309 -7.66 -19.87 -5.72
C ARG A 309 -7.47 -20.16 -7.20
N GLU A 310 -7.78 -21.38 -7.63
CA GLU A 310 -7.63 -21.80 -9.03
C GLU A 310 -8.50 -20.94 -9.96
N THR A 311 -9.72 -20.60 -9.56
CA THR A 311 -10.57 -19.66 -10.31
C THR A 311 -9.91 -18.30 -10.43
N VAL A 312 -9.39 -17.73 -9.33
CA VAL A 312 -8.70 -16.44 -9.36
C VAL A 312 -7.45 -16.49 -10.25
N GLU A 313 -6.65 -17.57 -10.16
CA GLU A 313 -5.47 -17.75 -11.01
C GLU A 313 -5.82 -17.78 -12.50
N VAL A 314 -6.96 -18.37 -12.88
CA VAL A 314 -7.49 -18.31 -14.25
C VAL A 314 -7.87 -16.89 -14.65
N LEU A 315 -8.58 -16.15 -13.79
CA LEU A 315 -8.95 -14.75 -14.03
C LEU A 315 -7.72 -13.85 -14.20
N MET A 316 -6.60 -14.19 -13.55
CA MET A 316 -5.34 -13.45 -13.61
C MET A 316 -4.51 -13.73 -14.86
N ILE A 317 -4.80 -14.76 -15.68
CA ILE A 317 -3.98 -15.14 -16.83
C ILE A 317 -3.65 -13.96 -17.76
N PRO A 318 -4.61 -13.11 -18.18
CA PRO A 318 -4.32 -11.97 -19.06
C PRO A 318 -3.40 -10.93 -18.43
N LEU A 319 -3.51 -10.72 -17.11
CA LEU A 319 -2.67 -9.78 -16.35
C LEU A 319 -1.25 -10.34 -16.19
N LEU A 320 -1.12 -11.61 -15.80
CA LEU A 320 0.18 -12.28 -15.62
C LEU A 320 1.02 -12.34 -16.90
N LYS A 321 0.38 -12.41 -18.07
CA LYS A 321 1.09 -12.30 -19.36
C LYS A 321 1.78 -10.94 -19.52
N GLN A 322 1.16 -9.86 -19.02
CA GLN A 322 1.69 -8.51 -19.13
C GLN A 322 2.87 -8.26 -18.19
N VAL A 323 2.92 -8.93 -17.02
CA VAL A 323 4.02 -8.83 -16.04
C VAL A 323 5.40 -9.19 -16.62
N ARG A 324 5.45 -10.05 -17.65
CA ARG A 324 6.73 -10.46 -18.27
C ARG A 324 7.46 -9.29 -18.95
N ARG A 325 6.71 -8.34 -19.54
CA ARG A 325 7.29 -7.19 -20.26
C ARG A 325 8.13 -6.30 -19.34
N PRO A 326 7.63 -5.77 -18.21
CA PRO A 326 8.41 -4.89 -17.36
C PRO A 326 9.62 -5.59 -16.71
N ILE A 327 9.54 -6.91 -16.44
CA ILE A 327 10.71 -7.68 -15.99
C ILE A 327 11.80 -7.69 -17.07
N ALA A 328 11.46 -8.01 -18.32
CA ALA A 328 12.44 -7.98 -19.40
C ALA A 328 13.03 -6.58 -19.61
N ALA A 329 12.18 -5.55 -19.60
CA ALA A 329 12.59 -4.17 -19.82
C ALA A 329 13.55 -3.65 -18.75
N VAL A 330 13.29 -3.92 -17.45
CA VAL A 330 14.17 -3.46 -16.37
C VAL A 330 15.52 -4.16 -16.41
N LEU A 331 15.57 -5.44 -16.77
CA LEU A 331 16.81 -6.20 -16.89
C LEU A 331 17.64 -5.67 -18.06
N GLU A 332 17.02 -5.45 -19.22
CA GLU A 332 17.67 -4.86 -20.38
C GLU A 332 18.27 -3.48 -20.05
N LYS A 333 17.49 -2.60 -19.42
CA LYS A 333 17.95 -1.27 -18.95
C LYS A 333 19.11 -1.35 -17.95
N ALA A 334 19.16 -2.41 -17.14
CA ALA A 334 20.24 -2.66 -16.17
C ALA A 334 21.51 -3.28 -16.81
N GLY A 335 21.56 -3.36 -18.15
CA GLY A 335 22.72 -3.83 -18.91
C GLY A 335 22.59 -5.26 -19.46
N GLY A 336 21.36 -5.78 -19.68
CA GLY A 336 21.11 -7.04 -20.37
C GLY A 336 20.51 -8.13 -19.48
N GLU A 337 21.15 -9.29 -19.37
CA GLU A 337 20.90 -10.23 -18.28
C GLU A 337 21.89 -9.91 -17.15
N PRO A 338 21.68 -8.86 -16.34
CA PRO A 338 22.52 -8.68 -15.18
C PRO A 338 22.47 -9.96 -14.34
N GLU A 339 23.62 -10.37 -13.84
CA GLU A 339 23.64 -11.26 -12.69
C GLU A 339 22.84 -10.52 -11.60
N ILE A 340 21.67 -11.07 -11.29
CA ILE A 340 20.78 -10.57 -10.25
C ILE A 340 20.92 -11.63 -9.19
N GLU A 341 21.61 -11.29 -8.12
CA GLU A 341 21.93 -12.22 -7.05
C GLU A 341 20.70 -12.42 -6.16
N HIS A 342 19.88 -11.38 -6.04
CA HIS A 342 18.78 -11.32 -5.08
C HIS A 342 17.51 -10.74 -5.69
N VAL A 343 16.37 -11.38 -5.40
CA VAL A 343 15.05 -10.87 -5.77
C VAL A 343 14.24 -10.62 -4.51
N VAL A 344 13.87 -9.37 -4.29
CA VAL A 344 13.05 -8.94 -3.15
C VAL A 344 11.62 -8.70 -3.62
N MET A 345 10.67 -9.46 -3.06
CA MET A 345 9.24 -9.30 -3.32
C MET A 345 8.65 -8.29 -2.34
N ALA A 346 8.05 -7.20 -2.84
CA ALA A 346 7.47 -6.13 -2.03
C ALA A 346 6.00 -5.87 -2.38
N CYS A 347 5.26 -5.38 -1.38
CA CYS A 347 3.83 -5.06 -1.40
C CYS A 347 2.86 -6.25 -1.51
N GLY A 348 1.57 -5.96 -1.30
CA GLY A 348 0.54 -6.98 -1.07
C GLY A 348 0.30 -7.93 -2.24
N SER A 349 0.29 -7.46 -3.50
CA SER A 349 0.02 -8.31 -4.66
C SER A 349 1.16 -9.28 -4.97
N SER A 350 2.37 -9.00 -4.47
CA SER A 350 3.50 -9.94 -4.49
C SER A 350 3.31 -11.16 -3.59
N ARG A 351 2.30 -11.18 -2.70
CA ARG A 351 1.97 -12.36 -1.88
C ARG A 351 1.19 -13.43 -2.64
N ILE A 352 0.61 -13.09 -3.79
CA ILE A 352 -0.23 -14.01 -4.56
C ILE A 352 0.65 -15.17 -5.05
N PRO A 353 0.35 -16.44 -4.70
CA PRO A 353 1.21 -17.57 -5.02
C PRO A 353 1.55 -17.69 -6.51
N ARG A 354 0.60 -17.40 -7.40
CA ARG A 354 0.83 -17.44 -8.85
C ARG A 354 1.76 -16.33 -9.35
N VAL A 355 1.75 -15.16 -8.72
CA VAL A 355 2.71 -14.07 -9.02
C VAL A 355 4.11 -14.51 -8.61
N VAL A 356 4.26 -15.04 -7.39
CA VAL A 356 5.54 -15.56 -6.90
C VAL A 356 6.10 -16.66 -7.81
N ALA A 357 5.24 -17.58 -8.26
CA ALA A 357 5.62 -18.63 -9.20
C ALA A 357 6.09 -18.05 -10.54
N LEU A 358 5.33 -17.09 -11.11
CA LEU A 358 5.70 -16.43 -12.36
C LEU A 358 7.05 -15.73 -12.26
N VAL A 359 7.31 -14.99 -11.19
CA VAL A 359 8.60 -14.31 -11.00
C VAL A 359 9.73 -15.32 -10.89
N GLY A 360 9.54 -16.42 -10.15
CA GLY A 360 10.51 -17.51 -10.07
C GLY A 360 10.78 -18.20 -11.42
N GLU A 361 9.74 -18.40 -12.25
CA GLU A 361 9.85 -18.94 -13.60
C GLU A 361 10.65 -18.00 -14.51
N VAL A 362 10.35 -16.69 -14.49
CA VAL A 362 10.97 -15.69 -15.36
C VAL A 362 12.43 -15.43 -14.99
N LEU A 363 12.75 -15.46 -13.69
CA LEU A 363 14.09 -15.20 -13.18
C LEU A 363 14.92 -16.47 -12.98
N VAL A 364 14.48 -17.62 -13.52
CA VAL A 364 15.21 -18.90 -13.56
C VAL A 364 15.67 -19.37 -12.17
N GLY A 365 14.81 -19.23 -11.16
CA GLY A 365 15.11 -19.71 -9.80
C GLY A 365 16.21 -18.94 -9.06
N LYS A 366 16.60 -17.73 -9.52
CA LYS A 366 17.41 -16.78 -8.74
C LYS A 366 16.80 -16.60 -7.33
N GLY A 367 17.65 -16.41 -6.32
CA GLY A 367 17.25 -16.40 -4.90
C GLY A 367 16.15 -15.39 -4.60
N VAL A 368 14.90 -15.86 -4.57
CA VAL A 368 13.74 -15.05 -4.18
C VAL A 368 13.68 -15.04 -2.66
N TYR A 369 13.91 -13.87 -2.05
CA TYR A 369 13.74 -13.68 -0.63
C TYR A 369 12.26 -13.72 -0.27
N ARG A 370 11.93 -14.56 0.72
CA ARG A 370 10.53 -14.80 1.17
C ARG A 370 10.38 -14.78 2.69
N ASP A 371 11.46 -14.58 3.43
CA ASP A 371 11.48 -14.70 4.89
C ASP A 371 10.81 -13.50 5.59
N VAL A 372 10.65 -12.38 4.88
CA VAL A 372 9.88 -11.23 5.33
C VAL A 372 8.58 -11.15 4.51
N CYS A 373 7.45 -10.93 5.19
CA CYS A 373 6.17 -10.73 4.53
C CYS A 373 6.27 -9.56 3.52
N ALA A 374 6.01 -9.82 2.24
CA ALA A 374 6.15 -8.83 1.17
C ALA A 374 5.32 -7.54 1.44
N ASP A 375 4.16 -7.68 2.08
CA ASP A 375 3.27 -6.56 2.41
C ASP A 375 3.77 -5.69 3.57
N GLU A 376 4.74 -6.20 4.33
CA GLU A 376 5.34 -5.54 5.49
C GLU A 376 6.80 -5.14 5.24
N VAL A 377 7.44 -5.65 4.18
CA VAL A 377 8.89 -5.53 3.97
C VAL A 377 9.34 -4.07 3.93
N VAL A 378 8.57 -3.20 3.28
CA VAL A 378 8.88 -1.77 3.14
C VAL A 378 8.86 -1.08 4.50
N VAL A 379 7.77 -1.21 5.27
CA VAL A 379 7.67 -0.58 6.59
C VAL A 379 8.68 -1.19 7.58
N ARG A 380 9.00 -2.49 7.45
CA ARG A 380 10.01 -3.14 8.30
C ARG A 380 11.41 -2.60 8.05
N GLY A 381 11.79 -2.40 6.80
CA GLY A 381 13.07 -1.79 6.46
C GLY A 381 13.15 -0.33 6.89
N ALA A 382 12.06 0.42 6.72
CA ALA A 382 11.97 1.78 7.21
C ALA A 382 12.08 1.86 8.74
N ALA A 383 11.52 0.89 9.48
CA ALA A 383 11.67 0.81 10.93
C ALA A 383 13.11 0.53 11.35
N VAL A 384 13.83 -0.33 10.61
CA VAL A 384 15.26 -0.54 10.81
C VAL A 384 16.04 0.75 10.59
N LEU A 385 15.71 1.54 9.57
CA LEU A 385 16.34 2.84 9.34
C LEU A 385 16.00 3.85 10.43
N ALA A 386 14.74 3.92 10.87
CA ALA A 386 14.32 4.79 11.98
C ALA A 386 15.12 4.53 13.26
N GLY A 387 15.48 3.28 13.54
CA GLY A 387 16.32 2.92 14.68
C GLY A 387 17.83 3.18 14.51
N ARG A 388 18.28 3.70 13.35
CA ARG A 388 19.66 4.12 13.10
C ARG A 388 19.85 5.63 13.28
N VAL A 389 18.75 6.39 13.42
CA VAL A 389 18.75 7.86 13.54
C VAL A 389 18.92 8.29 14.99
#